data_AF-A0A498SUF9-F1
#
_entry.id   AF-A0A498SUF9-F1
#
_cell.length_a   1.000
_cell.length_b   1.000
_cell.length_c   1.000
_cell.angle_alpha   90.00
_cell.angle_beta   90.00
_cell.angle_gamma   90.00
#
_symmetry.space_group_name_H-M   'P 1'
#
loop_
_entity.id
_entity.type
_entity.pdbx_description
1 polymer ?
#
loop_
_entity_poly.entity_id
_entity_poly.type
_entity_poly.pdbx_seq_one_letter_code
_entity_poly.pdbx_strand_id
1 'polypeptide(L)'
;GTALAKTKTDAHGRFTIKGNSKADMFDPQFTISHKCRTKLCTRRMLLRIPEKYFTSGSTPSELYDVGTIDVKTKFPTETKTCPT
;
A
#
# COMPACT_ATOMS: atom_id res chain seq x y z
N GLY A 1 1.06 -1.08 -13.66
CA GLY A 1 1.04 -2.26 -12.78
C GLY A 1 -0.38 -2.62 -12.45
N THR A 2 -0.68 -3.91 -12.31
CA THR A 2 -2.02 -4.42 -11.98
C THR A 2 -2.26 -4.34 -10.47
N ALA A 3 -3.44 -3.86 -10.05
CA ALA A 3 -3.83 -3.90 -8.64
C ALA A 3 -4.28 -5.32 -8.26
N LEU A 4 -3.55 -5.96 -7.35
CA LEU A 4 -3.86 -7.32 -6.89
C LEU A 4 -4.97 -7.34 -5.82
N ALA A 5 -5.06 -6.27 -5.03
CA ALA A 5 -6.07 -6.09 -4.00
C ALA A 5 -6.21 -4.60 -3.66
N LYS A 6 -7.30 -4.24 -2.99
CA LYS A 6 -7.52 -2.90 -2.45
C LYS A 6 -8.30 -2.97 -1.14
N THR A 7 -7.91 -2.16 -0.17
CA THR A 7 -8.63 -2.01 1.09
C THR A 7 -8.68 -0.55 1.53
N LYS A 8 -9.43 -0.26 2.60
CA LYS A 8 -9.43 1.03 3.29
C LYS A 8 -9.12 0.79 4.77
N THR A 9 -8.50 1.76 5.40
CA THR A 9 -8.29 1.74 6.84
C THR A 9 -9.63 1.84 7.58
N ASP A 10 -9.71 1.23 8.76
CA ASP A 10 -10.81 1.46 9.69
C ASP A 10 -10.71 2.86 10.35
N ALA A 11 -11.63 3.15 11.27
CA ALA A 11 -11.68 4.42 12.00
C ALA A 11 -10.42 4.68 12.87
N HIS A 12 -9.65 3.64 13.19
CA HIS A 12 -8.42 3.71 13.97
C HIS A 12 -7.16 3.65 13.09
N GLY A 13 -7.30 3.67 11.75
CA GLY A 13 -6.17 3.62 10.83
C GLY A 13 -5.64 2.20 10.56
N ARG A 14 -6.27 1.15 11.09
CA ARG A 14 -5.82 -0.24 10.92
C ARG A 14 -6.28 -0.78 9.58
N PHE A 15 -5.47 -1.64 8.97
CA PHE A 15 -5.82 -2.36 7.74
C PHE A 15 -5.09 -3.69 7.67
N THR A 16 -5.65 -4.61 6.89
CA THR A 16 -4.97 -5.82 6.43
C THR A 16 -5.35 -6.03 4.98
N ILE A 17 -4.37 -6.37 4.14
CA ILE A 17 -4.57 -6.61 2.71
C ILE A 17 -3.82 -7.85 2.29
N LYS A 18 -4.49 -8.70 1.51
CA LYS A 18 -3.91 -9.89 0.89
C LYS A 18 -4.31 -9.85 -0.57
N GLY A 19 -3.36 -10.14 -1.45
CA GLY A 19 -3.59 -10.22 -2.89
C GLY A 19 -2.85 -11.42 -3.46
N ASN A 20 -3.27 -11.88 -4.62
CA ASN A 20 -2.62 -12.97 -5.34
C ASN A 20 -2.38 -12.56 -6.79
N SER A 21 -1.44 -13.22 -7.45
CA SER A 21 -1.14 -13.06 -8.85
C SER A 21 -0.89 -14.44 -9.46
N LYS A 22 -1.18 -14.58 -10.76
CA LYS A 22 -0.79 -15.77 -11.55
C LYS A 22 0.61 -15.65 -12.13
N ALA A 23 1.28 -14.51 -11.94
CA ALA A 23 2.64 -14.30 -12.44
C ALA A 23 3.65 -15.04 -11.56
N ASP A 24 4.60 -15.73 -12.21
CA ASP A 24 5.63 -16.54 -11.53
C ASP A 24 6.60 -15.67 -10.73
N MET A 25 6.87 -14.44 -11.19
CA MET A 25 7.71 -13.47 -10.52
C MET A 25 7.10 -12.07 -10.62
N PHE A 26 7.06 -11.36 -9.50
CA PHE A 26 6.71 -9.94 -9.47
C PHE A 26 7.34 -9.27 -8.24
N ASP A 27 7.53 -7.95 -8.30
CA ASP A 27 8.01 -7.11 -7.18
C ASP A 27 6.79 -6.61 -6.39
N PRO A 28 6.43 -7.24 -5.26
CA PRO A 28 5.25 -6.84 -4.50
C PRO A 28 5.48 -5.48 -3.84
N GLN A 29 4.61 -4.55 -4.20
CA GLN A 29 4.59 -3.21 -3.63
C GLN A 29 3.16 -2.86 -3.22
N PHE A 30 3.03 -2.06 -2.18
CA PHE A 30 1.74 -1.48 -1.83
C PHE A 30 1.82 0.04 -1.86
N THR A 31 0.65 0.65 -2.09
CA THR A 31 0.53 2.10 -2.14
C THR A 31 -0.47 2.58 -1.12
N ILE A 32 -0.14 3.66 -0.43
CA ILE A 32 -1.07 4.36 0.45
C ILE A 32 -1.51 5.62 -0.27
N SER A 33 -2.81 5.75 -0.55
CA SER A 33 -3.41 6.94 -1.12
C SER A 33 -4.30 7.62 -0.07
N HIS A 34 -4.07 8.91 0.19
CA HIS A 34 -4.76 9.65 1.24
C HIS A 34 -4.96 11.13 0.87
N LYS A 35 -5.82 11.82 1.62
CA LYS A 35 -6.06 13.27 1.49
C LYS A 35 -5.61 14.06 2.73
N CYS A 36 -4.68 13.52 3.50
CA CYS A 36 -4.27 14.18 4.74
C CYS A 36 -3.57 15.51 4.42
N ARG A 37 -4.04 16.58 5.09
CA ARG A 37 -3.65 17.98 4.85
C ARG A 37 -3.90 18.49 3.42
N THR A 38 -4.78 17.83 2.66
CA THR A 38 -5.17 18.27 1.30
C THR A 38 -6.70 18.25 1.16
N LYS A 39 -7.29 19.36 0.71
CA LYS A 39 -8.76 19.43 0.53
C LYS A 39 -9.24 18.64 -0.70
N LEU A 40 -8.56 18.84 -1.83
CA LEU A 40 -8.98 18.28 -3.13
C LEU A 40 -7.99 17.25 -3.68
N CYS A 41 -6.70 17.45 -3.42
CA CYS A 41 -5.67 16.58 -3.97
C CYS A 41 -5.54 15.27 -3.20
N THR A 42 -5.13 14.22 -3.90
CA THR A 42 -4.72 12.93 -3.32
C THR A 42 -3.20 12.86 -3.30
N ARG A 43 -2.64 12.47 -2.16
CA ARG A 43 -1.23 12.15 -1.98
C ARG A 43 -1.06 10.63 -2.02
N ARG A 44 -0.01 10.15 -2.68
CA ARG A 44 0.26 8.72 -2.84
C ARG A 44 1.72 8.42 -2.56
N MET A 45 1.96 7.49 -1.64
CA MET A 45 3.28 6.92 -1.36
C MET A 45 3.30 5.45 -1.76
N LEU A 46 4.49 4.97 -2.13
CA LEU A 46 4.75 3.60 -2.55
C LEU A 46 5.78 3.00 -1.59
N LEU A 47 5.48 1.80 -1.11
CA LEU A 47 6.30 1.05 -0.17
C LEU A 47 6.52 -0.35 -0.74
N ARG A 48 7.77 -0.81 -0.71
CA ARG A 48 8.13 -2.17 -1.12
C ARG A 48 7.78 -3.15 0.00
N ILE A 49 7.28 -4.32 -0.38
CA ILE A 49 7.10 -5.45 0.53
C ILE A 49 8.37 -6.30 0.40
N PRO A 50 9.09 -6.58 1.51
CA PRO A 50 10.25 -7.45 1.44
C PRO A 50 9.90 -8.82 0.86
N GLU A 51 10.74 -9.35 -0.02
CA GLU A 51 10.46 -10.58 -0.79
C GLU A 51 10.07 -11.78 0.08
N LYS A 52 10.62 -11.87 1.31
CA LYS A 52 10.32 -12.95 2.26
C LYS A 52 8.83 -13.06 2.66
N TYR A 53 8.04 -12.00 2.47
CA TYR A 53 6.60 -11.99 2.77
C TYR A 53 5.73 -12.34 1.56
N PHE A 54 6.37 -12.64 0.42
CA PHE A 54 5.74 -13.23 -0.74
C PHE A 54 6.04 -14.73 -0.76
N THR A 55 5.00 -15.53 -0.96
CA THR A 55 5.11 -17.00 -1.04
C THR A 55 4.42 -17.50 -2.30
N SER A 56 4.99 -18.53 -2.91
CA SER A 56 4.29 -19.31 -3.95
C SER A 56 3.10 -20.05 -3.33
N GLY A 57 1.89 -19.81 -3.83
CA GLY A 57 0.65 -20.41 -3.33
C GLY A 57 -0.43 -19.38 -2.98
N SER A 58 -1.60 -19.86 -2.54
CA SER A 58 -2.77 -19.02 -2.29
C SER A 58 -2.78 -18.34 -0.92
N THR A 59 -1.99 -18.83 0.04
CA THR A 59 -1.99 -18.35 1.43
C THR A 59 -0.57 -17.95 1.86
N PRO A 60 -0.36 -16.69 2.30
CA PRO A 60 0.95 -16.27 2.81
C PRO A 60 1.28 -16.96 4.13
N SER A 61 2.54 -17.34 4.32
CA SER A 61 3.05 -17.94 5.56
C SER A 61 3.11 -16.94 6.72
N GLU A 62 3.34 -15.66 6.41
CA GLU A 62 3.46 -14.57 7.37
C GLU A 62 2.90 -13.28 6.76
N LEU A 63 2.32 -12.41 7.59
CA LEU A 63 1.92 -11.07 7.17
C LEU A 63 3.05 -10.08 7.43
N TYR A 64 3.37 -9.25 6.43
CA TYR A 64 4.27 -8.13 6.63
C TYR A 64 3.61 -7.06 7.51
N ASP A 65 4.13 -6.86 8.71
CA ASP A 65 3.76 -5.72 9.55
C ASP A 65 4.60 -4.49 9.18
N VAL A 66 3.96 -3.50 8.57
CA VAL A 66 4.59 -2.22 8.22
C VAL A 66 4.66 -1.25 9.40
N GLY A 67 4.08 -1.61 10.54
CA GLY A 67 3.96 -0.75 11.71
C GLY A 67 3.00 0.42 11.49
N THR A 68 3.28 1.54 12.16
CA THR A 68 2.46 2.76 12.08
C THR A 68 3.15 3.82 11.25
N ILE A 69 2.45 4.37 10.26
CA ILE A 69 2.96 5.41 9.36
C ILE A 69 2.15 6.69 9.57
N ASP A 70 2.83 7.78 9.99
CA ASP A 70 2.20 9.10 10.03
C ASP A 70 2.17 9.75 8.63
N VAL A 71 1.04 9.57 7.95
CA VAL A 71 0.80 10.14 6.62
C VAL A 71 0.50 11.65 6.63
N LYS A 72 0.52 12.32 7.79
CA LYS A 72 0.48 13.80 7.84
C LYS A 72 1.79 14.38 7.30
N THR A 73 2.91 13.74 7.61
CA THR A 73 4.25 14.13 7.15
C THR A 73 4.39 13.97 5.64
N LYS A 74 5.17 14.84 5.01
CA LYS A 74 5.46 14.77 3.57
C LYS A 74 6.60 13.78 3.33
N PHE A 75 6.33 12.69 2.62
CA PHE A 75 7.38 11.76 2.22
C PHE A 75 8.08 12.29 0.96
N PRO A 76 9.42 12.29 0.89
CA PRO A 76 10.15 12.80 -0.28
C PRO A 76 9.75 12.13 -1.60
N THR A 77 9.36 10.86 -1.56
CA THR A 77 9.01 10.03 -2.72
C THR A 77 7.51 9.99 -3.01
N GLU A 78 6.69 10.76 -2.29
CA GLU A 78 5.25 10.78 -2.55
C GLU A 78 4.90 11.62 -3.79
N THR A 79 3.82 11.24 -4.44
CA THR A 79 3.21 12.01 -5.53
C THR A 79 1.94 12.71 -5.06
N LYS A 80 1.59 13.83 -5.69
CA LYS A 80 0.36 14.60 -5.41
C LYS A 80 -0.40 14.81 -6.71
N THR A 81 -1.66 14.37 -6.74
CA THR A 81 -2.56 14.54 -7.88
C THR A 81 -3.77 15.36 -7.45
N CYS A 82 -4.03 16.47 -8.14
CA CYS A 82 -5.20 17.31 -7.89
C CYS A 82 -6.22 17.12 -9.03
N PRO A 83 -7.53 17.23 -8.75
CA PRO A 83 -8.50 17.36 -9.82
C PRO A 83 -8.18 18.61 -10.66
N THR A 84 -8.30 18.48 -11.98
CA THR A 84 -8.28 19.58 -12.95
C THR A 84 -9.58 20.35 -12.93
#